data_AF-A0A819DDN0-F1
#
_entry.id   AF-A0A819DDN0-F1
#
_cell.length_a   1.000
_cell.length_b   1.000
_cell.length_c   1.000
_cell.angle_alpha   90.00
_cell.angle_beta   90.00
_cell.angle_gamma   90.00
#
_symmetry.space_group_name_H-M   'P 1'
#
loop_
_entity.id
_entity.type
_entity.pdbx_description
1 polymer ?
#
loop_
_entity_poly.entity_id
_entity_poly.type
_entity_poly.pdbx_seq_one_letter_code
_entity_poly.pdbx_strand_id
1 'polypeptide(L)'
;MLFVNILLIDLLIAIFRKRFDQVDEDTKNIWHSQQYVFTREYFIRSPFFPPISLIYDVCHLCRMMIFAIGRICSKNSADRRAKVFKIIPINKDFIKDWYEFEGASTYEYTHAEAKASKSTSLTSIQGLHLDNIGKIQETNAIIKMFQMNQLVI
;
A
#
# COMPACT_ATOMS: atom_id res chain seq x y z
N MET A 1 27.64 -42.98 19.72
CA MET A 1 27.92 -42.02 18.63
C MET A 1 26.82 -42.01 17.57
N LEU A 2 26.43 -43.16 17.01
CA LEU A 2 25.36 -43.23 15.99
C LEU A 2 23.98 -42.72 16.46
N PHE A 3 23.55 -43.12 17.66
CA PHE A 3 22.24 -42.77 18.21
C PHE A 3 22.05 -41.26 18.45
N VAL A 4 23.06 -40.60 19.02
CA VAL A 4 23.05 -39.15 19.24
C VAL A 4 23.03 -38.41 17.92
N ASN A 5 23.78 -38.87 16.91
CA ASN A 5 23.80 -38.22 15.59
C ASN A 5 22.46 -38.32 14.86
N ILE A 6 21.81 -39.49 14.91
CA ILE A 6 20.48 -39.70 14.32
C ILE A 6 19.44 -38.85 15.06
N LEU A 7 19.41 -38.91 16.39
CA LEU A 7 18.50 -38.10 17.20
C LEU A 7 18.70 -36.59 17.02
N LEU A 8 19.95 -36.13 16.93
CA LEU A 8 20.26 -34.71 16.78
C LEU A 8 19.76 -34.19 15.43
N ILE A 9 19.95 -34.95 14.36
CA ILE A 9 19.48 -34.57 13.02
C ILE A 9 17.96 -34.58 12.95
N ASP A 10 17.30 -35.61 13.50
CA ASP A 10 15.84 -35.70 13.51
C ASP A 10 15.21 -34.54 14.30
N LEU A 11 15.80 -34.17 15.43
CA LEU A 11 15.36 -33.02 16.21
C LEU A 11 15.64 -31.69 15.51
N LEU A 12 16.81 -31.55 14.89
CA LEU A 12 17.20 -30.34 14.16
C LEU A 12 16.26 -30.08 12.98
N ILE A 13 15.93 -31.13 12.22
CA ILE A 13 14.96 -31.07 11.12
C ILE A 13 13.57 -30.66 11.66
N ALA A 14 13.14 -31.23 12.79
CA ALA A 14 11.86 -30.89 13.41
C ALA A 14 11.78 -29.41 13.86
N ILE A 15 12.85 -28.89 14.46
CA ILE A 15 12.93 -27.48 14.87
C ILE A 15 12.97 -26.57 13.64
N PHE A 16 13.77 -26.89 12.61
CA PHE A 16 13.80 -26.11 11.38
C PHE A 16 12.46 -26.08 10.69
N ARG A 17 11.76 -27.21 10.58
CA ARG A 17 10.42 -27.26 9.98
C ARG A 17 9.44 -26.35 10.70
N LYS A 18 9.38 -26.47 12.04
CA LYS A 18 8.50 -25.61 12.86
C LYS A 18 8.82 -24.13 12.71
N ARG A 19 10.10 -23.76 12.65
CA ARG A 19 10.52 -22.36 12.53
C ARG A 19 10.37 -21.83 11.11
N PHE A 20 10.54 -22.66 10.09
CA PHE A 20 10.32 -22.30 8.71
C PHE A 20 8.86 -21.91 8.47
N ASP A 21 7.91 -22.71 8.97
CA ASP A 21 6.48 -22.42 8.80
C ASP A 21 6.08 -21.08 9.47
N GLN A 22 6.70 -20.73 10.60
CA GLN A 22 6.46 -19.46 11.29
C GLN A 22 7.12 -18.26 10.61
N VAL A 23 8.29 -18.46 10.00
CA VAL A 23 9.12 -17.38 9.44
C VAL A 23 8.83 -17.15 7.96
N ASP A 24 8.23 -18.11 7.25
CA ASP A 24 7.95 -18.01 5.82
C ASP A 24 6.99 -16.86 5.49
N GLU A 25 5.92 -16.67 6.27
CA GLU A 25 4.96 -15.57 6.05
C GLU A 25 5.60 -14.20 6.31
N ASP A 26 6.32 -14.05 7.42
CA ASP A 26 7.03 -12.81 7.76
C ASP A 26 8.13 -12.49 6.74
N THR A 27 8.84 -13.51 6.28
CA THR A 27 9.93 -13.36 5.30
C THR A 27 9.39 -12.99 3.93
N LYS A 28 8.22 -13.47 3.53
CA LYS A 28 7.56 -13.05 2.27
C LYS A 28 7.28 -11.56 2.27
N ASN A 29 6.78 -11.00 3.37
CA ASN A 29 6.52 -9.56 3.51
C ASN A 29 7.82 -8.74 3.41
N ILE A 30 8.89 -9.21 4.06
CA ILE A 30 10.22 -8.60 3.97
C ILE A 30 10.75 -8.69 2.54
N TRP A 31 10.62 -9.85 1.89
CA TRP A 31 11.05 -10.06 0.50
C TRP A 31 10.33 -9.12 -0.46
N HIS A 32 9.01 -8.97 -0.36
CA HIS A 32 8.25 -8.03 -1.20
C HIS A 32 8.73 -6.58 -1.03
N SER A 33 9.04 -6.19 0.22
CA SER A 33 9.59 -4.86 0.52
C SER A 33 10.98 -4.68 -0.09
N GLN A 34 11.84 -5.69 0.03
CA GLN A 34 13.21 -5.68 -0.49
C GLN A 34 13.26 -5.75 -2.02
N GLN A 35 12.38 -6.52 -2.64
CA GLN A 35 12.30 -6.69 -4.10
C GLN A 35 12.09 -5.34 -4.79
N TYR A 36 11.28 -4.46 -4.21
CA TYR A 36 11.10 -3.11 -4.72
C TYR A 36 12.40 -2.29 -4.67
N VAL A 37 13.11 -2.35 -3.53
CA VAL A 37 14.39 -1.65 -3.35
C VAL A 37 15.42 -2.15 -4.36
N PHE A 38 15.54 -3.47 -4.53
CA PHE A 38 16.45 -4.05 -5.52
C PHE A 38 16.09 -3.61 -6.94
N THR A 39 14.82 -3.71 -7.33
CA THR A 39 14.38 -3.35 -8.68
C THR A 39 14.66 -1.88 -8.98
N ARG A 40 14.41 -0.98 -8.01
CA ARG A 40 14.70 0.44 -8.15
C ARG A 40 16.21 0.70 -8.32
N GLU A 41 17.04 0.07 -7.49
CA GLU A 41 18.49 0.24 -7.52
C GLU A 41 19.07 -0.24 -8.86
N TYR A 42 18.65 -1.40 -9.34
CA TYR A 42 19.06 -1.92 -10.65
C TYR A 42 18.61 -1.04 -11.82
N PHE A 43 17.45 -0.41 -11.73
CA PHE A 43 16.97 0.50 -12.78
C PHE A 43 17.81 1.79 -12.87
N ILE A 44 18.34 2.26 -11.74
CA ILE A 44 19.17 3.48 -11.67
C ILE A 44 20.64 3.17 -12.02
N ARG A 45 21.09 1.95 -11.74
CA ARG A 45 22.47 1.53 -11.98
C ARG A 45 22.80 1.53 -13.48
N SER A 46 24.07 1.81 -13.80
CA SER A 46 24.56 1.75 -15.17
C SER A 46 24.20 0.40 -15.82
N PRO A 47 23.69 0.38 -17.06
CA PRO A 47 23.25 -0.84 -17.74
C PRO A 47 24.40 -1.78 -18.13
N PHE A 48 25.65 -1.38 -17.87
CA PHE A 48 26.84 -2.13 -18.25
C PHE A 48 27.36 -3.02 -17.12
N PHE A 49 27.88 -4.19 -17.50
CA PHE A 49 28.54 -5.13 -16.59
C PHE A 49 29.73 -4.44 -15.87
N PRO A 50 30.05 -4.77 -14.59
CA PRO A 50 31.03 -4.04 -13.77
C PRO A 50 32.41 -3.72 -14.40
N PRO A 51 33.06 -4.55 -15.22
CA PRO A 51 34.30 -4.16 -15.90
C PRO A 51 34.10 -3.10 -16.99
N ILE A 52 32.93 -3.02 -17.63
CA ILE A 52 32.61 -2.06 -18.69
C ILE A 52 32.04 -0.75 -18.10
N SER A 53 31.54 -0.78 -16.86
CA SER A 53 30.97 0.40 -16.21
C SER A 53 31.97 1.55 -16.05
N LEU A 54 33.27 1.25 -15.92
CA LEU A 54 34.32 2.27 -15.82
C LEU A 54 34.32 3.22 -17.03
N ILE A 55 34.11 2.70 -18.24
CA ILE A 55 34.07 3.51 -19.46
C ILE A 55 32.84 4.42 -19.44
N TYR A 56 31.70 3.89 -18.99
CA TYR A 56 30.46 4.67 -18.84
C TYR A 56 30.64 5.81 -17.83
N ASP A 57 31.26 5.53 -16.69
CA ASP A 57 31.50 6.50 -15.63
C ASP A 57 32.47 7.61 -16.08
N VAL A 58 33.54 7.24 -16.79
CA VAL A 58 34.49 8.20 -17.40
C VAL A 58 33.79 9.07 -18.44
N CYS A 59 33.00 8.49 -19.35
CA CYS A 59 32.22 9.25 -20.33
C CYS A 59 31.21 10.20 -19.66
N HIS A 60 30.54 9.76 -18.59
CA HIS A 60 29.61 10.58 -17.84
C HIS A 60 30.33 11.75 -17.13
N LEU A 61 31.51 11.50 -16.55
CA LEU A 61 32.36 12.51 -15.94
C LEU A 61 32.84 13.54 -16.99
N CYS A 62 33.33 13.09 -18.14
CA CYS A 62 33.73 13.96 -19.25
C CYS A 62 32.55 14.84 -19.71
N ARG A 63 31.35 14.25 -19.86
CA ARG A 63 30.14 15.01 -20.20
C ARG A 63 29.83 16.07 -19.12
N MET A 64 29.93 15.72 -17.84
CA MET A 64 29.72 16.67 -16.75
C MET A 64 30.73 17.81 -16.76
N MET A 65 32.01 17.54 -17.06
CA MET A 65 33.05 18.55 -17.20
C MET A 65 32.76 19.52 -18.37
N ILE A 66 32.37 18.99 -19.54
CA ILE A 66 31.99 19.81 -20.70
C ILE A 66 30.76 20.68 -20.38
N PHE A 67 29.74 20.10 -19.73
CA PHE A 67 28.56 20.86 -19.30
C PHE A 67 28.88 21.89 -18.22
N ALA A 68 29.83 21.63 -17.32
CA ALA A 68 30.27 22.58 -16.30
C ALA A 68 30.97 23.79 -16.92
N ILE A 69 31.86 23.55 -17.89
CA ILE A 69 32.51 24.61 -18.67
C ILE A 69 31.46 25.39 -19.48
N GLY A 70 30.50 24.71 -20.11
CA GLY A 70 29.39 25.35 -20.83
C GLY A 70 28.43 26.13 -19.93
N ARG A 71 28.30 25.78 -18.64
CA ARG A 71 27.50 26.52 -17.65
C ARG A 71 28.17 27.80 -17.17
N ILE A 72 29.50 27.87 -17.15
CA ILE A 72 30.22 29.14 -16.90
C ILE A 72 29.83 30.17 -17.98
N CYS A 73 29.51 29.71 -19.20
CA CYS A 73 29.08 30.56 -20.31
C CYS A 73 27.55 30.69 -20.48
N SER A 74 26.70 29.97 -19.73
CA SER A 74 25.25 29.95 -19.95
C SER A 74 24.46 30.18 -18.65
N LYS A 75 23.94 31.41 -18.49
CA LYS A 75 23.20 31.90 -17.31
C LYS A 75 21.76 31.37 -17.16
N ASN A 76 21.26 30.51 -18.04
CA ASN A 76 19.89 29.98 -17.92
C ASN A 76 19.88 28.57 -17.34
N SER A 77 19.93 28.50 -16.02
CA SER A 77 19.76 27.27 -15.25
C SER A 77 18.30 27.09 -14.84
N ALA A 78 17.46 26.63 -15.77
CA ALA A 78 16.16 26.06 -15.43
C ALA A 78 16.18 24.56 -15.75
N ASP A 79 16.08 23.79 -14.66
CA ASP A 79 15.54 22.45 -14.57
C ASP A 79 16.09 21.33 -15.49
N ARG A 80 16.99 20.51 -14.92
CA ARG A 80 17.38 19.21 -15.50
C ARG A 80 17.34 18.06 -14.49
N ARG A 81 16.88 18.30 -13.26
CA ARG A 81 16.84 17.27 -12.19
C ARG A 81 15.57 16.42 -12.24
N ALA A 82 14.55 16.82 -13.00
CA ALA A 82 13.26 16.11 -13.10
C ALA A 82 13.24 14.85 -14.00
N LYS A 83 14.38 14.28 -14.43
CA LYS A 83 14.41 13.22 -15.47
C LYS A 83 14.81 11.82 -15.01
N VAL A 84 15.11 11.58 -13.73
CA VAL A 84 15.55 10.24 -13.28
C VAL A 84 14.37 9.28 -13.07
N PHE A 85 13.15 9.81 -12.84
CA PHE A 85 11.96 8.99 -12.58
C PHE A 85 10.70 9.60 -13.23
N LYS A 86 10.78 10.00 -14.50
CA LYS A 86 9.56 10.27 -15.26
C LYS A 86 8.94 8.92 -15.64
N ILE A 87 8.16 8.36 -14.72
CA ILE A 87 7.31 7.18 -14.92
C ILE A 87 6.34 7.54 -16.04
N ILE A 88 6.69 7.19 -17.29
CA ILE A 88 5.84 7.29 -18.48
C ILE A 88 5.44 8.76 -18.78
N PRO A 89 5.38 9.22 -20.03
CA PRO A 89 4.64 10.44 -20.32
C PRO A 89 3.15 10.12 -20.12
N ILE A 90 2.67 10.17 -18.87
CA ILE A 90 1.28 9.85 -18.56
C ILE A 90 0.41 10.94 -19.17
N ASN A 91 -0.39 10.58 -20.18
CA ASN A 91 -1.37 11.48 -20.76
C ASN A 91 -2.33 11.97 -19.65
N LYS A 92 -2.71 13.25 -19.67
CA LYS A 92 -3.68 13.81 -18.72
C LYS A 92 -5.01 13.05 -18.74
N ASP A 93 -5.41 12.54 -19.90
CA ASP A 93 -6.63 11.74 -20.05
C ASP A 93 -6.51 10.41 -19.29
N PHE A 94 -5.36 9.72 -19.41
CA PHE A 94 -5.08 8.49 -18.68
C PHE A 94 -5.09 8.72 -17.16
N ILE A 95 -4.58 9.85 -16.68
CA ILE A 95 -4.62 10.19 -15.25
C ILE A 95 -6.06 10.28 -14.75
N LYS A 96 -6.96 10.92 -15.53
CA LYS A 96 -8.36 11.05 -15.16
C LYS A 96 -9.04 9.68 -15.06
N ASP A 97 -8.84 8.82 -16.06
CA ASP A 97 -9.40 7.47 -16.07
C ASP A 97 -8.89 6.64 -14.88
N TRP A 98 -7.62 6.79 -14.50
CA TRP A 98 -7.06 6.13 -13.32
C TRP A 98 -7.68 6.61 -12.01
N TYR A 99 -7.89 7.91 -11.84
CA TYR A 99 -8.55 8.45 -10.65
C TYR A 99 -10.00 7.99 -10.54
N GLU A 100 -10.70 7.91 -11.68
CA GLU A 100 -12.07 7.38 -11.71
C GLU A 100 -12.09 5.89 -11.33
N PHE A 101 -11.15 5.10 -11.84
CA PHE A 101 -10.99 3.69 -11.46
C PHE A 101 -10.63 3.49 -9.98
N GLU A 102 -9.73 4.29 -9.43
CA GLU A 102 -9.34 4.23 -8.01
C GLU A 102 -10.52 4.59 -7.11
N GLY A 103 -11.24 5.66 -7.44
CA GLY A 103 -12.48 6.04 -6.76
C GLY A 103 -13.52 4.94 -6.87
N ALA A 104 -13.60 4.28 -8.03
CA ALA A 104 -14.52 3.20 -8.26
C ALA A 104 -14.25 1.98 -7.36
N SER A 105 -13.01 1.51 -7.41
CA SER A 105 -12.55 0.37 -6.61
C SER A 105 -12.66 0.64 -5.10
N THR A 106 -12.39 1.88 -4.68
CA THR A 106 -12.53 2.29 -3.27
C THR A 106 -13.98 2.25 -2.81
N TYR A 107 -14.94 2.71 -3.63
CA TYR A 107 -16.35 2.58 -3.26
C TYR A 107 -16.73 1.10 -3.12
N GLU A 108 -16.29 0.21 -4.01
CA GLU A 108 -16.65 -1.21 -3.93
C GLU A 108 -16.12 -1.86 -2.66
N TYR A 109 -14.86 -1.61 -2.33
CA TYR A 109 -14.21 -2.13 -1.13
C TYR A 109 -14.93 -1.68 0.15
N THR A 110 -15.16 -0.36 0.30
CA THR A 110 -15.83 0.19 1.48
C THR A 110 -17.27 -0.30 1.64
N HIS A 111 -18.01 -0.47 0.53
CA HIS A 111 -19.36 -1.02 0.58
C HIS A 111 -19.36 -2.52 0.90
N ALA A 112 -18.38 -3.28 0.40
CA ALA A 112 -18.20 -4.68 0.77
C ALA A 112 -17.82 -4.83 2.25
N GLU A 113 -16.94 -3.98 2.76
CA GLU A 113 -16.53 -3.93 4.16
C GLU A 113 -17.70 -3.54 5.09
N ALA A 114 -18.51 -2.56 4.70
CA ALA A 114 -19.72 -2.18 5.43
C ALA A 114 -20.76 -3.32 5.43
N LYS A 115 -20.91 -4.04 4.31
CA LYS A 115 -21.79 -5.23 4.23
C LYS A 115 -21.28 -6.39 5.09
N ALA A 116 -19.98 -6.67 5.08
CA ALA A 116 -19.35 -7.70 5.92
C ALA A 116 -19.43 -7.35 7.41
N SER A 117 -19.25 -6.07 7.74
CA SER A 117 -19.42 -5.56 9.10
C SER A 117 -20.86 -5.70 9.56
N LYS A 118 -21.85 -5.43 8.68
CA LYS A 118 -23.28 -5.55 8.99
C LYS A 118 -23.80 -6.98 9.01
N SER A 119 -23.16 -7.93 8.31
CA SER A 119 -23.50 -9.36 8.35
C SER A 119 -22.89 -10.11 9.54
N THR A 120 -21.96 -9.47 10.27
CA THR A 120 -21.45 -9.98 11.54
C THR A 120 -22.59 -9.99 12.56
N SER A 121 -22.99 -11.17 13.02
CA SER A 121 -24.22 -11.39 13.81
C SER A 121 -24.43 -10.43 14.99
N LEU A 122 -23.35 -10.01 15.66
CA LEU A 122 -23.40 -9.08 16.79
C LEU A 122 -23.79 -7.65 16.37
N THR A 123 -23.27 -7.15 15.25
CA THR A 123 -23.59 -5.81 14.76
C THR A 123 -24.98 -5.77 14.14
N SER A 124 -25.43 -6.86 13.51
CA SER A 124 -26.79 -6.97 12.98
C SER A 124 -27.83 -6.87 14.09
N ILE A 125 -27.62 -7.61 15.19
CA ILE A 125 -28.53 -7.62 16.34
C ILE A 125 -28.53 -6.26 17.05
N GLN A 126 -27.36 -5.67 17.28
CA GLN A 126 -27.23 -4.35 17.90
C GLN A 126 -27.88 -3.24 17.05
N GLY A 127 -27.69 -3.28 15.73
CA GLY A 127 -28.29 -2.31 14.81
C GLY A 127 -29.81 -2.40 14.78
N LEU A 128 -30.37 -3.61 14.71
CA LEU A 128 -31.82 -3.82 14.76
C LEU A 128 -32.43 -3.38 16.10
N HIS A 129 -31.72 -3.64 17.19
CA HIS A 129 -32.17 -3.25 18.54
C HIS A 129 -32.18 -1.72 18.71
N LEU A 130 -31.14 -1.02 18.26
CA LEU A 130 -31.06 0.44 18.34
C LEU A 130 -32.09 1.13 17.44
N ASP A 131 -32.29 0.64 16.21
CA ASP A 131 -33.26 1.20 15.26
C ASP A 131 -34.71 1.03 15.75
N ASN A 132 -35.02 -0.12 16.35
CA ASN A 132 -36.33 -0.36 16.96
C ASN A 132 -36.56 0.52 18.20
N ILE A 133 -35.55 0.71 19.05
CA ILE A 133 -35.68 1.62 20.22
C ILE A 133 -35.91 3.06 19.77
N GLY A 134 -35.19 3.54 18.76
CA GLY A 134 -35.37 4.88 18.21
C GLY A 134 -36.81 5.12 17.73
N LYS A 135 -37.37 4.18 16.96
CA LYS A 135 -38.76 4.24 16.49
C LYS A 135 -39.78 4.24 17.63
N ILE A 136 -39.55 3.42 18.67
CA ILE A 136 -40.42 3.39 19.85
C ILE A 136 -40.39 4.74 20.58
N GLN A 137 -39.22 5.35 20.74
CA GLN A 137 -39.08 6.67 21.38
C GLN A 137 -39.82 7.76 20.59
N GLU A 138 -39.72 7.77 19.26
CA GLU A 138 -40.47 8.71 18.41
C GLU A 138 -41.98 8.54 18.55
N THR A 139 -42.48 7.30 18.52
CA THR A 139 -43.93 7.05 18.70
C THR A 139 -44.43 7.51 20.08
N ASN A 140 -43.65 7.28 21.13
CA ASN A 140 -43.98 7.72 22.48
C ASN A 140 -43.98 9.25 22.60
N ALA A 141 -43.07 9.95 21.91
CA ALA A 141 -43.07 11.42 21.87
C ALA A 141 -44.32 11.97 21.18
N ILE A 142 -44.74 11.38 20.05
CA ILE A 142 -45.94 11.77 19.31
C ILE A 142 -47.20 11.55 20.16
N ILE A 143 -47.32 10.39 20.81
CA ILE A 143 -48.45 10.08 21.71
C ILE A 143 -48.51 11.08 22.86
N LYS A 144 -47.37 11.43 23.45
CA LYS A 144 -47.30 12.41 24.55
C LYS A 144 -47.71 13.81 24.09
N MET A 145 -47.31 14.24 22.89
CA MET A 145 -47.75 15.50 22.28
C MET A 145 -49.26 15.52 22.04
N PHE A 146 -49.84 14.41 21.57
CA PHE A 146 -51.28 14.30 21.35
C PHE A 146 -52.07 14.34 22.67
N GLN A 147 -51.60 13.64 23.72
CA GLN A 147 -52.22 13.66 25.05
C GLN A 147 -52.17 15.04 25.72
N MET A 148 -51.05 15.76 25.60
CA MET A 148 -50.96 17.13 26.13
C MET A 148 -51.93 18.08 25.40
N ASN A 149 -52.13 17.91 24.10
CA ASN A 149 -53.05 18.76 23.34
C ASN A 149 -54.53 18.51 23.67
N GLN A 150 -54.89 17.29 24.09
CA GLN A 150 -56.25 16.94 24.56
C GLN A 150 -56.55 17.42 25.99
N LEU A 151 -55.53 17.74 26.81
CA LEU A 151 -55.68 18.25 28.18
C LEU A 151 -55.74 19.78 28.27
N VAL A 152 -55.48 20.48 27.17
CA VAL A 152 -55.45 21.96 27.08
C VAL A 152 -56.75 22.54 26.49
N ILE A 153 -57.71 21.68 26.14
CA ILE A 153 -59.09 22.02 25.73
C ILE A 153 -60.04 21.62 26.86
#